data_AF-A0A821SGQ5-F1
#
_entry.id   AF-A0A821SGQ5-F1
#
_cell.length_a   1.000
_cell.length_b   1.000
_cell.length_c   1.000
_cell.angle_alpha   90.00
_cell.angle_beta   90.00
_cell.angle_gamma   90.00
#
_symmetry.space_group_name_H-M   'P 1'
#
loop_
_entity.id
_entity.type
_entity.pdbx_description
1 polymer ?
#
loop_
_entity_poly.entity_id
_entity_poly.type
_entity_poly.pdbx_seq_one_letter_code
_entity_poly.pdbx_strand_id
1 'polypeptide(L)' 'YEMSTIDAIDLARRAIVHAAHRDAASGNIVRIYHMKETGWEKIEEKDTNDYMYQYREDKTM' A
#
# COMPACT_ATOMS: atom_id res chain seq x y z
N TYR A 1 -17.04 -9.45 8.32
CA TYR A 1 -15.90 -9.80 7.44
C TYR A 1 -14.67 -9.62 8.28
N GLU A 2 -13.81 -10.63 8.38
CA GLU A 2 -12.65 -10.65 9.28
C GLU A 2 -11.37 -10.74 8.44
N MET A 3 -10.42 -9.83 8.67
CA MET A 3 -9.10 -9.82 8.06
C MET A 3 -8.07 -9.48 9.14
N SER A 4 -6.89 -10.10 9.09
CA SER A 4 -5.80 -9.70 9.98
C SER A 4 -5.34 -8.28 9.64
N THR A 5 -4.84 -7.54 10.64
CA THR A 5 -4.30 -6.19 10.41
C THR A 5 -3.21 -6.17 9.34
N ILE A 6 -2.37 -7.21 9.29
CA ILE A 6 -1.26 -7.31 8.33
C ILE A 6 -1.80 -7.46 6.90
N ASP A 7 -2.77 -8.35 6.70
CA ASP A 7 -3.37 -8.56 5.38
C ASP A 7 -4.14 -7.32 4.91
N ALA A 8 -4.78 -6.59 5.83
CA ALA A 8 -5.50 -5.35 5.52
C ALA A 8 -4.55 -4.24 5.06
N ILE A 9 -3.40 -4.11 5.72
CA ILE A 9 -2.35 -3.18 5.33
C ILE A 9 -1.78 -3.56 3.97
N ASP A 10 -1.51 -4.86 3.72
CA ASP A 10 -1.00 -5.32 2.42
C ASP A 10 -2.00 -5.06 1.28
N LEU A 11 -3.28 -5.35 1.52
CA LEU A 11 -4.34 -5.07 0.57
C LEU A 11 -4.42 -3.56 0.25
N ALA A 12 -4.43 -2.71 1.27
CA ALA A 12 -4.48 -1.26 1.10
C ALA A 12 -3.29 -0.76 0.27
N ARG A 13 -2.09 -1.25 0.58
CA ARG A 13 -0.86 -0.92 -0.16
C ARG A 13 -0.97 -1.30 -1.63
N ARG A 14 -1.34 -2.55 -1.93
CA ARG A 14 -1.47 -3.06 -3.30
C ARG A 14 -2.52 -2.29 -4.08
N ALA A 15 -3.66 -1.98 -3.46
CA ALA A 15 -4.73 -1.22 -4.10
C ALA A 15 -4.24 0.16 -4.58
N ILE A 16 -3.57 0.92 -3.69
CA ILE A 16 -3.07 2.25 -4.03
C ILE A 16 -1.92 2.19 -5.04
N VAL A 17 -0.97 1.27 -4.88
CA VAL A 17 0.15 1.14 -5.84
C VAL A 17 -0.35 0.77 -7.23
N HIS A 18 -1.35 -0.11 -7.35
CA HIS A 18 -1.92 -0.45 -8.66
C HIS A 18 -2.78 0.68 -9.25
N ALA A 19 -3.48 1.46 -8.43
CA ALA A 19 -4.17 2.66 -8.90
C ALA A 19 -3.17 3.70 -9.42
N ALA A 20 -2.12 4.00 -8.65
CA ALA A 20 -1.02 4.87 -9.04
C ALA A 20 -0.33 4.44 -10.34
N HIS A 21 -0.26 3.12 -10.61
CA HIS A 21 0.32 2.63 -11.85
C HIS A 21 -0.56 2.89 -13.10
N ARG A 22 -1.89 2.98 -12.93
CA ARG A 22 -2.84 3.01 -14.06
C ARG A 22 -3.52 4.36 -14.28
N ASP A 23 -3.74 5.12 -13.23
CA ASP A 23 -4.39 6.42 -13.29
C ASP A 23 -3.34 7.54 -13.36
N ALA A 24 -3.37 8.33 -14.44
CA ALA A 24 -2.39 9.38 -14.71
C ALA A 24 -2.41 10.53 -13.68
N ALA A 25 -3.53 10.69 -12.95
CA ALA A 25 -3.66 11.69 -11.89
C ALA A 25 -3.28 11.16 -10.49
N SER A 26 -2.91 9.89 -10.39
CA SER A 26 -2.54 9.23 -9.14
C SER A 26 -1.04 8.86 -9.12
N GLY A 27 -0.37 8.95 -7.97
CA GLY A 27 1.04 8.58 -7.87
C GLY A 27 1.77 9.14 -6.65
N ASN A 28 3.10 9.27 -6.77
CA ASN A 28 4.02 9.78 -5.76
C ASN A 28 4.18 8.80 -4.58
N ILE A 29 3.76 9.18 -3.37
CA ILE A 29 4.02 8.43 -2.14
C ILE A 29 2.74 7.76 -1.64
N VAL A 30 2.80 6.45 -1.37
CA VAL A 30 1.77 5.75 -0.60
C VAL A 30 1.99 6.00 0.89
N ARG A 31 0.91 6.38 1.59
CA ARG A 31 0.89 6.55 3.04
C ARG A 31 -0.21 5.68 3.63
N ILE A 32 0.15 4.83 4.58
CA ILE A 32 -0.80 3.94 5.25
C ILE A 32 -0.89 4.34 6.71
N TYR A 33 -2.12 4.48 7.18
CA TYR A 33 -2.45 4.74 8.58
C TYR A 33 -3.42 3.68 9.07
N HIS A 34 -3.21 3.20 10.28
CA HIS A 34 -4.11 2.26 10.93
C HIS A 34 -4.82 2.97 12.09
N MET A 35 -6.15 3.04 12.04
CA MET A 35 -6.96 3.56 13.13
C MET A 35 -7.21 2.47 14.17
N LYS A 36 -6.87 2.75 15.43
CA LYS A 36 -7.15 1.91 16.60
C LYS A 36 -8.07 2.67 17.56
N GLU A 37 -8.60 2.00 18.57
CA GLU A 37 -9.42 2.64 19.62
C GLU A 37 -8.67 3.79 20.33
N THR A 38 -7.35 3.67 20.45
CA THR A 38 -6.48 4.66 21.11
C THR A 38 -6.00 5.78 20.17
N GLY A 39 -6.44 5.80 18.92
CA GLY A 39 -6.01 6.76 17.89
C GLY A 39 -5.33 6.09 16.69
N TRP A 40 -4.78 6.93 15.80
CA TRP A 40 -4.14 6.46 14.57
C TRP A 40 -2.65 6.22 14.74
N GLU A 41 -2.14 5.27 13.97
CA GLU A 41 -0.72 4.98 13.83
C GLU A 41 -0.32 5.13 12.36
N LYS A 42 0.79 5.82 12.10
CA LYS A 42 1.41 5.85 10.77
C LYS A 42 2.17 4.55 10.57
N ILE A 43 1.77 3.77 9.57
CA ILE A 43 2.38 2.47 9.27
C ILE A 43 3.53 2.68 8.28
N GLU A 44 3.27 3.36 7.17
CA GLU A 44 4.21 3.48 6.06
C GLU A 44 4.13 4.83 5.35
N GLU A 45 5.25 5.23 4.77
CA GLU A 45 5.38 6.33 3.81
C GLU A 45 6.52 5.98 2.83
N LYS A 46 6.18 5.60 1.60
CA LYS A 46 7.17 5.15 0.60
C LYS A 46 6.73 5.52 -0.82
N ASP A 47 7.68 5.67 -1.73
CA ASP A 47 7.40 5.90 -3.15
C ASP A 47 6.64 4.71 -3.76
N THR A 48 5.63 5.02 -4.58
CA THR A 48 4.80 4.02 -5.24
C THR A 48 5.57 3.20 -6.28
N ASN A 49 6.60 3.77 -6.91
CA ASN A 49 7.43 3.06 -7.88
C ASN A 49 8.28 1.99 -7.21
N ASP A 50 8.83 2.27 -6.02
CA ASP A 50 9.63 1.27 -5.28
C ASP A 50 8.82 0.00 -5.01
N TYR A 51 7.56 0.15 -4.58
CA TYR A 51 6.67 -1.00 -4.40
C TYR A 51 6.32 -1.67 -5.73
N MET A 52 6.08 -0.90 -6.79
CA MET A 52 5.76 -1.48 -8.09
C MET A 52 6.92 -2.30 -8.66
N TYR A 53 8.18 -1.87 -8.46
CA TYR A 53 9.36 -2.65 -8.84
C TYR A 53 9.45 -3.94 -8.03
N GLN A 54 9.29 -3.87 -6.70
CA GLN A 54 9.27 -5.05 -5.82
C GLN A 54 8.21 -6.07 -6.27
N TYR A 55 6.98 -5.64 -6.52
CA TYR A 55 5.91 -6.55 -6.97
C TYR A 55 6.15 -7.16 -8.35
N ARG A 56 6.92 -6.49 -9.22
CA ARG A 56 7.30 -7.04 -10.52
C ARG A 56 8.38 -8.10 -10.35
N GLU A 57 9.39 -7.84 -9.52
CA GLU A 57 10.45 -8.79 -9.20
C GLU A 57 9.90 -10.06 -8.55
N ASP A 58 9.03 -9.91 -7.55
CA ASP A 58 8.35 -11.02 -6.86
C ASP A 58 7.52 -11.90 -7.81
N LYS A 59 7.02 -11.33 -8.91
CA LYS A 59 6.22 -12.07 -9.91
C LYS A 59 7.09 -12.80 -10.94
N THR A 60 8.35 -12.40 -11.08
CA THR A 60 9.31 -12.99 -12.02
C THR A 60 10.17 -14.10 -11.40
N MET A 61 10.15 -14.22 -10.07
CA MET A 61 10.73 -15.33 -9.31
C MET A 61 9.72 -16.46 -9.12
#